data_AF-A0A0C1MVL0-F1
#
_entry.id   AF-A0A0C1MVL0-F1
#
_cell.length_a   1.000
_cell.length_b   1.000
_cell.length_c   1.000
_cell.angle_alpha   90.00
_cell.angle_beta   90.00
_cell.angle_gamma   90.00
#
_symmetry.space_group_name_H-M   'P 1'
#
loop_
_entity.id
_entity.type
_entity.pdbx_description
1 polymer ?
#
loop_
_entity_poly.entity_id
_entity_poly.type
_entity_poly.pdbx_seq_one_letter_code
_entity_poly.pdbx_strand_id
1 'polypeptide(L)'
;MTISLISIKLPATEYYYGTAYLKAQFYSVIKAQEEPVIMGNKKLKAKYILRSSIAKYYANKAWHTCRDSALISLATIVMGWVGVIIYFCRKGFEVKQSNFVRGREMTTLEELKALIQKQNKQRKYKGYSLVGVPYPPSGETQHTMIAGSTGSGKTILISEIIEQIKLRGDKAVIYDFTGTFTERFYNPKKDIILNPFDSRSRGWSILEEVEHE
;
A
#
# COMPACT_ATOMS: atom_id res chain seq x y z
N MET A 1 -14.01 -28.70 13.71
CA MET A 1 -14.16 -29.27 12.36
C MET A 1 -13.30 -30.51 12.29
N THR A 2 -13.91 -31.65 12.59
CA THR A 2 -13.25 -32.96 12.67
C THR A 2 -12.65 -33.29 11.31
N ILE A 3 -11.33 -33.39 11.24
CA ILE A 3 -10.63 -33.98 10.09
C ILE A 3 -11.12 -35.42 10.06
N SER A 4 -12.13 -35.67 9.21
CA SER A 4 -12.54 -37.02 8.86
C SER A 4 -11.31 -37.65 8.23
N LEU A 5 -10.59 -38.44 9.03
CA LEU A 5 -9.67 -39.47 8.53
C LEU A 5 -10.39 -40.09 7.35
N ILE A 6 -9.82 -39.92 6.15
CA ILE A 6 -10.26 -40.62 4.95
C ILE A 6 -10.26 -42.09 5.34
N SER A 7 -11.43 -42.55 5.79
CA SER A 7 -11.63 -43.92 6.20
C SER A 7 -11.65 -44.65 4.90
N ILE A 8 -10.49 -45.22 4.53
CA ILE A 8 -10.37 -46.08 3.36
C ILE A 8 -11.28 -47.26 3.66
N LYS A 9 -12.56 -47.16 3.27
CA LYS A 9 -13.56 -48.21 3.39
C LYS A 9 -13.25 -49.26 2.34
N LEU A 10 -12.20 -50.05 2.57
CA LEU A 10 -11.99 -51.26 1.81
C LEU A 10 -13.08 -52.27 2.21
N PRO A 11 -13.77 -52.91 1.25
CA PRO A 11 -14.62 -54.07 1.54
C PRO A 11 -13.82 -55.12 2.31
N ALA A 12 -14.47 -55.83 3.24
CA ALA A 12 -13.81 -56.80 4.11
C ALA A 12 -12.95 -57.81 3.32
N THR A 13 -13.44 -58.27 2.16
CA THR A 13 -12.71 -59.15 1.25
C THR A 13 -11.38 -58.53 0.78
N GLU A 14 -11.39 -57.30 0.27
CA GLU A 14 -10.19 -56.63 -0.22
C GLU A 14 -9.15 -56.44 0.89
N TYR A 15 -9.61 -56.12 2.10
CA TYR A 15 -8.77 -56.03 3.30
C TYR A 15 -8.13 -57.38 3.64
N TYR A 16 -8.90 -58.48 3.65
CA TYR A 16 -8.38 -59.83 3.95
C TYR A 16 -7.38 -60.32 2.90
N TYR A 17 -7.69 -60.18 1.60
CA TYR A 17 -6.78 -60.61 0.52
C TYR A 17 -5.53 -59.73 0.44
N GLY A 18 -5.66 -58.41 0.60
CA GLY A 18 -4.55 -57.46 0.56
C GLY A 18 -3.58 -57.62 1.73
N THR A 19 -4.07 -57.72 2.96
CA THR A 19 -3.22 -57.87 4.16
C THR A 19 -2.49 -59.21 4.19
N ALA A 20 -3.15 -60.30 3.77
CA ALA A 20 -2.52 -61.61 3.64
C ALA A 20 -1.41 -61.60 2.57
N TYR A 21 -1.63 -60.91 1.44
CA TYR A 21 -0.62 -60.78 0.39
C TYR A 21 0.59 -59.92 0.83
N LEU A 22 0.36 -58.79 1.50
CA LEU A 22 1.43 -57.95 2.04
C LEU A 22 2.25 -58.70 3.11
N LYS A 23 1.60 -59.46 3.99
CA LYS A 23 2.27 -60.31 4.97
C LYS A 23 3.09 -61.42 4.31
N ALA A 24 2.55 -62.04 3.25
CA ALA A 24 3.28 -63.01 2.45
C ALA A 24 4.47 -62.39 1.69
N GLN A 25 4.34 -61.15 1.20
CA GLN A 25 5.45 -60.39 0.62
C GLN A 25 6.54 -60.11 1.64
N PHE A 26 6.18 -59.69 2.86
CA PHE A 26 7.13 -59.50 3.95
C PHE A 26 7.88 -60.81 4.25
N TYR A 27 7.17 -61.93 4.39
CA TYR A 27 7.77 -63.26 4.55
C TYR A 27 8.68 -63.65 3.38
N SER A 28 8.39 -63.21 2.15
CA SER A 28 9.31 -63.39 1.03
C SER A 28 10.60 -62.58 1.19
N VAL A 29 10.52 -61.33 1.65
CA VAL A 29 11.68 -60.45 1.85
C VAL A 29 12.62 -61.02 2.91
N ILE A 30 12.07 -61.55 4.01
CA ILE A 30 12.85 -62.21 5.08
C ILE A 30 13.16 -63.70 4.80
N LYS A 31 12.89 -64.20 3.58
CA LYS A 31 13.10 -65.60 3.15
C LYS A 31 12.33 -66.67 3.96
N ALA A 32 11.26 -66.31 4.63
CA ALA A 32 10.40 -67.18 5.44
C ALA A 32 9.13 -67.64 4.69
N GLN A 33 9.26 -68.08 3.43
CA GLN A 33 8.09 -68.35 2.55
C GLN A 33 7.25 -69.59 2.93
N GLU A 34 7.77 -70.45 3.82
CA GLU A 34 7.08 -71.62 4.36
C GLU A 34 6.18 -71.29 5.56
N GLU A 35 6.33 -70.10 6.16
CA GLU A 35 5.51 -69.65 7.28
C GLU A 35 4.03 -69.50 6.87
N PRO A 36 3.09 -69.96 7.72
CA PRO A 36 1.68 -69.83 7.44
C PRO A 36 1.20 -68.39 7.63
N VAL A 37 0.46 -67.89 6.64
CA VAL A 37 -0.33 -66.68 6.73
C VAL A 37 -1.79 -67.09 6.95
N ILE A 38 -2.41 -66.49 7.96
CA ILE A 38 -3.81 -66.74 8.31
C ILE A 38 -4.68 -65.95 7.33
N MET A 39 -5.63 -66.63 6.69
CA MET A 39 -6.58 -66.06 5.75
C MET A 39 -7.99 -66.58 6.06
N GLY A 40 -8.76 -65.77 6.79
CA GLY A 40 -10.00 -66.23 7.43
C GLY A 40 -9.72 -67.39 8.40
N ASN A 41 -10.45 -68.50 8.27
CA ASN A 41 -10.25 -69.70 9.09
C ASN A 41 -9.18 -70.66 8.53
N LYS A 42 -8.47 -70.30 7.45
CA LYS A 42 -7.46 -71.17 6.80
C LYS A 42 -6.04 -70.65 7.02
N LYS A 43 -5.10 -71.56 7.28
CA LYS A 43 -3.66 -71.28 7.31
C LYS A 43 -3.05 -71.69 5.97
N LEU A 44 -2.52 -70.73 5.22
CA LEU A 44 -1.92 -70.97 3.90
C LEU A 44 -0.46 -70.55 3.93
N LYS A 45 0.45 -71.33 3.33
CA LYS A 45 1.86 -70.95 3.23
C LYS A 45 2.01 -69.70 2.35
N ALA A 46 2.89 -68.78 2.73
CA ALA A 46 3.10 -67.52 2.02
C ALA A 46 3.37 -67.69 0.52
N LYS A 47 4.12 -68.73 0.12
CA LYS A 47 4.40 -69.05 -1.28
C LYS A 47 3.16 -69.23 -2.18
N TYR A 48 2.06 -69.75 -1.62
CA TYR A 48 0.82 -69.96 -2.39
C TYR A 48 0.04 -68.66 -2.57
N ILE A 49 0.08 -67.78 -1.57
CA ILE A 49 -0.58 -66.47 -1.62
C ILE A 49 0.14 -65.55 -2.62
N LEU A 50 1.48 -65.60 -2.67
CA LEU A 50 2.27 -64.82 -3.62
C LEU A 50 2.02 -65.18 -5.09
N ARG A 51 1.68 -66.44 -5.36
CA ARG A 51 1.33 -66.94 -6.70
C ARG A 51 -0.11 -66.63 -7.11
N SER A 52 -0.95 -66.21 -6.17
CA SER A 52 -2.36 -65.92 -6.42
C SER A 52 -2.51 -64.59 -7.16
N SER A 53 -3.06 -64.65 -8.38
CA SER A 53 -3.38 -63.46 -9.18
C SER A 53 -4.41 -62.57 -8.49
N ILE A 54 -5.38 -63.16 -7.78
CA ILE A 54 -6.43 -62.43 -7.08
C ILE A 54 -5.90 -61.71 -5.84
N ALA A 55 -5.03 -62.35 -5.05
CA ALA A 55 -4.40 -61.72 -3.89
C ALA A 55 -3.48 -60.57 -4.31
N LYS A 56 -2.71 -60.76 -5.39
CA LYS A 56 -1.86 -59.71 -5.99
C LYS A 56 -2.70 -58.55 -6.52
N TYR A 57 -3.83 -58.82 -7.18
CA TYR A 57 -4.74 -57.79 -7.68
C TYR A 57 -5.28 -56.92 -6.55
N TYR A 58 -5.80 -57.52 -5.47
CA TYR A 58 -6.32 -56.77 -4.33
C TYR A 58 -5.25 -55.97 -3.58
N ALA A 59 -4.03 -56.51 -3.46
CA ALA A 59 -2.91 -55.77 -2.87
C ALA A 59 -2.52 -54.54 -3.71
N ASN A 60 -2.42 -54.69 -5.04
CA ASN A 60 -2.13 -53.56 -5.93
C ASN A 60 -3.28 -52.54 -5.92
N LYS A 61 -4.53 -53.00 -5.93
CA LYS A 61 -5.71 -52.13 -5.82
C LYS A 61 -5.67 -51.31 -4.52
N ALA A 62 -5.41 -51.95 -3.40
CA ALA A 62 -5.26 -51.28 -2.10
C ALA A 62 -4.11 -50.27 -2.12
N TRP A 63 -2.95 -50.63 -2.70
CA TRP A 63 -1.82 -49.72 -2.84
C TRP A 63 -2.16 -48.46 -3.65
N HIS A 64 -2.82 -48.61 -4.80
CA HIS A 64 -3.25 -47.47 -5.61
C HIS A 64 -4.26 -46.60 -4.88
N THR A 65 -5.27 -47.20 -4.23
CA THR A 65 -6.26 -46.44 -3.43
C THR A 65 -5.60 -45.66 -2.29
N CYS A 66 -4.64 -46.27 -1.57
CA CYS A 66 -3.89 -45.59 -0.51
C CYS A 66 -3.03 -44.44 -1.07
N ARG A 67 -2.28 -44.69 -2.15
CA ARG A 67 -1.41 -43.68 -2.78
C ARG A 67 -2.22 -42.49 -3.28
N ASP A 68 -3.31 -42.74 -3.99
CA ASP A 68 -4.11 -41.68 -4.59
C ASP A 68 -4.82 -40.86 -3.48
N SER A 69 -5.28 -41.52 -2.41
CA SER A 69 -5.82 -40.83 -1.22
C SER A 69 -4.76 -39.99 -0.49
N ALA A 70 -3.51 -40.48 -0.39
CA ALA A 70 -2.40 -39.74 0.18
C ALA A 70 -2.04 -38.50 -0.66
N LEU A 71 -2.05 -38.62 -1.99
CA LEU A 71 -1.80 -37.49 -2.89
C LEU A 71 -2.92 -36.44 -2.81
N ILE A 72 -4.18 -36.86 -2.77
CA ILE A 72 -5.34 -35.95 -2.64
C ILE A 72 -5.30 -35.22 -1.28
N SER A 73 -5.00 -35.93 -0.19
CA SER A 73 -4.89 -35.31 1.13
C SER A 73 -3.71 -34.33 1.22
N LEU A 74 -2.54 -34.66 0.64
CA LEU A 74 -1.42 -33.74 0.56
C LEU A 74 -1.78 -32.48 -0.26
N ALA A 75 -2.42 -32.65 -1.42
CA ALA A 75 -2.83 -31.55 -2.28
C ALA A 75 -3.84 -30.62 -1.58
N THR A 76 -4.81 -31.16 -0.86
CA THR A 76 -5.79 -30.35 -0.12
C THR A 76 -5.15 -29.57 1.04
N ILE A 77 -4.19 -30.17 1.74
CA ILE A 77 -3.40 -29.49 2.78
C ILE A 77 -2.58 -28.35 2.16
N VAL A 78 -1.87 -28.61 1.07
CA VAL A 78 -1.05 -27.59 0.38
C VAL A 78 -1.93 -26.45 -0.13
N MET A 79 -3.06 -26.74 -0.78
CA MET A 79 -3.99 -25.71 -1.25
C MET A 79 -4.57 -24.89 -0.08
N GLY A 80 -4.89 -25.54 1.03
CA GLY A 80 -5.34 -24.86 2.25
C GLY A 80 -4.28 -23.90 2.79
N TRP A 81 -3.03 -24.35 2.92
CA TRP A 81 -1.91 -23.51 3.36
C TRP A 81 -1.61 -22.36 2.41
N VAL A 82 -1.65 -22.60 1.09
CA VAL A 82 -1.50 -21.54 0.08
C VAL A 82 -2.60 -20.49 0.24
N GLY A 83 -3.86 -20.90 0.44
CA GLY A 83 -4.97 -19.98 0.68
C GLY A 83 -4.78 -19.14 1.96
N VAL A 84 -4.32 -19.76 3.04
CA VAL A 84 -3.99 -19.07 4.31
C VAL A 84 -2.87 -18.06 4.11
N ILE A 85 -1.78 -18.46 3.43
CA ILE A 85 -0.65 -17.57 3.12
C ILE A 85 -1.12 -16.40 2.26
N ILE A 86 -1.90 -16.64 1.21
CA ILE A 86 -2.45 -15.58 0.35
C ILE A 86 -3.32 -14.61 1.18
N TYR A 87 -4.18 -15.13 2.05
CA TYR A 87 -5.01 -14.31 2.94
C TYR A 87 -4.15 -13.41 3.84
N PHE A 88 -3.17 -13.97 4.55
CA PHE A 88 -2.31 -13.20 5.44
C PHE A 88 -1.41 -12.22 4.70
N CYS A 89 -0.89 -12.59 3.52
CA CYS A 89 -0.14 -11.66 2.68
C CYS A 89 -1.01 -10.48 2.26
N ARG A 90 -2.22 -10.72 1.73
CA ARG A 90 -3.13 -9.63 1.30
C ARG A 90 -3.50 -8.71 2.47
N LYS A 91 -3.91 -9.29 3.60
CA LYS A 91 -4.25 -8.53 4.81
C LYS A 91 -3.04 -7.78 5.38
N GLY A 92 -1.85 -8.39 5.31
CA GLY A 92 -0.59 -7.77 5.69
C GLY A 92 -0.26 -6.55 4.82
N PHE A 93 -0.48 -6.63 3.51
CA PHE A 93 -0.31 -5.49 2.60
C PHE A 93 -1.29 -4.35 2.87
N GLU A 94 -2.55 -4.65 3.20
CA GLU A 94 -3.54 -3.64 3.59
C GLU A 94 -3.16 -2.93 4.90
N VAL A 95 -2.66 -3.67 5.88
CA VAL A 95 -2.25 -3.13 7.19
C VAL A 95 -0.90 -2.40 7.14
N LYS A 96 -0.03 -2.72 6.17
CA LYS A 96 1.29 -2.08 6.01
C LYS A 96 1.18 -0.62 5.54
N GLN A 97 0.01 -0.18 5.09
CA GLN A 97 -0.25 1.24 4.93
C GLN A 97 -0.29 1.86 6.32
N SER A 98 0.77 2.58 6.68
CA SER A 98 0.80 3.37 7.91
C SER A 98 -0.38 4.33 7.88
N ASN A 99 -1.46 3.98 8.58
CA ASN A 99 -2.63 4.83 8.67
C ASN A 99 -2.17 6.15 9.24
N PHE A 100 -2.29 7.21 8.46
CA PHE A 100 -2.02 8.55 8.91
C PHE A 100 -3.00 8.85 10.06
N VAL A 101 -2.49 8.88 11.29
CA VAL A 101 -3.34 9.03 12.49
C VAL A 101 -3.72 10.50 12.67
N ARG A 102 -2.75 11.41 12.54
CA ARG A 102 -2.90 12.86 12.71
C ARG A 102 -1.60 13.60 12.37
N GLY A 103 -1.70 14.91 12.11
CA GLY A 103 -0.55 15.81 12.03
C GLY A 103 -0.38 16.46 10.66
N ARG A 104 0.86 16.68 10.25
CA ARG A 104 1.20 17.12 8.89
C ARG A 104 1.54 15.90 8.07
N GLU A 105 0.96 15.82 6.88
CA GLU A 105 1.26 14.78 5.91
C GLU A 105 2.18 15.36 4.83
N MET A 106 3.25 14.63 4.51
CA MET A 106 4.11 14.98 3.39
C MET A 106 3.47 14.46 2.11
N THR A 107 3.28 15.34 1.15
CA THR A 107 2.63 15.04 -0.13
C THR A 107 3.51 15.53 -1.28
N THR A 108 3.22 15.05 -2.49
CA THR A 108 3.89 15.54 -3.69
C THR A 108 3.36 16.92 -4.09
N LEU A 109 4.16 17.65 -4.87
CA LEU A 109 3.77 18.98 -5.38
C LEU A 109 2.47 18.92 -6.20
N GLU A 110 2.33 17.88 -7.03
CA GLU A 110 1.17 17.72 -7.92
C GLU A 110 -0.11 17.41 -7.13
N GLU A 111 -0.02 16.54 -6.13
CA GLU A 111 -1.13 16.26 -5.22
C GLU A 111 -1.55 17.51 -4.43
N LEU A 112 -0.59 18.25 -3.88
CA LEU A 112 -0.88 19.50 -3.16
C LEU A 112 -1.59 20.52 -4.05
N LYS A 113 -1.08 20.72 -5.28
CA LYS A 113 -1.71 21.63 -6.26
C LYS A 113 -3.13 21.17 -6.60
N ALA A 114 -3.32 19.88 -6.86
CA ALA A 114 -4.64 19.34 -7.18
C ALA A 114 -5.64 19.52 -6.04
N LEU A 115 -5.20 19.30 -4.78
CA LEU A 115 -6.02 19.51 -3.60
C LEU A 115 -6.44 20.98 -3.45
N ILE A 116 -5.50 21.92 -3.57
CA ILE A 116 -5.79 23.35 -3.46
C ILE A 116 -6.69 23.81 -4.61
N GLN A 117 -6.39 23.41 -5.85
CA GLN A 117 -7.20 23.78 -7.02
C GLN A 117 -8.64 23.27 -6.92
N LYS A 118 -8.82 22.05 -6.41
CA LYS A 118 -10.16 21.50 -6.16
C LYS A 118 -10.94 22.38 -5.17
N GLN A 119 -10.31 22.81 -4.07
CA GLN A 119 -10.93 23.71 -3.10
C GLN A 119 -11.22 25.09 -3.70
N ASN A 120 -10.27 25.65 -4.46
CA ASN A 120 -10.42 26.95 -5.13
C ASN A 120 -11.59 26.93 -6.12
N LYS A 121 -11.73 25.85 -6.91
CA LYS A 121 -12.86 25.67 -7.83
C LYS A 121 -14.20 25.62 -7.09
N GLN A 122 -14.26 24.86 -5.99
CA GLN A 122 -15.49 24.73 -5.17
C GLN A 122 -15.91 26.07 -4.57
N ARG A 123 -14.95 26.86 -4.08
CA ARG A 123 -15.22 28.17 -3.46
C ARG A 123 -15.19 29.35 -4.44
N LYS A 124 -15.03 29.08 -5.73
CA LYS A 124 -14.82 30.10 -6.79
C LYS A 124 -13.73 31.12 -6.43
N TYR A 125 -12.70 30.67 -5.72
CA TYR A 125 -11.59 31.50 -5.28
C TYR A 125 -10.52 31.58 -6.36
N LYS A 126 -10.05 32.80 -6.64
CA LYS A 126 -8.93 33.08 -7.56
C LYS A 126 -7.88 33.87 -6.80
N GLY A 127 -6.92 33.16 -6.23
CA GLY A 127 -5.82 33.76 -5.50
C GLY A 127 -4.53 33.88 -6.31
N TYR A 128 -3.50 34.41 -5.66
CA TYR A 128 -2.12 34.41 -6.11
C TYR A 128 -1.54 32.98 -6.07
N SER A 129 -0.34 32.84 -6.61
CA SER A 129 0.52 31.68 -6.47
C SER A 129 1.86 32.03 -5.83
N LEU A 130 2.43 31.07 -5.12
CA LEU A 130 3.79 31.08 -4.59
C LEU A 130 4.60 30.02 -5.32
N VAL A 131 5.54 30.41 -6.19
CA VAL A 131 6.40 29.47 -6.92
C VAL A 131 5.58 28.40 -7.65
N GLY A 132 4.52 28.85 -8.33
CA GLY A 132 3.58 27.98 -9.05
C GLY A 132 2.63 27.14 -8.18
N VAL A 133 2.61 27.31 -6.86
CA VAL A 133 1.59 26.71 -5.96
C VAL A 133 0.50 27.75 -5.67
N PRO A 134 -0.77 27.50 -6.03
CA PRO A 134 -1.85 28.45 -5.76
C PRO A 134 -2.10 28.58 -4.26
N TYR A 135 -2.51 29.77 -3.80
CA TYR A 135 -3.01 29.93 -2.44
C TYR A 135 -4.30 29.11 -2.23
N PRO A 136 -4.48 28.48 -1.06
CA PRO A 136 -5.76 27.95 -0.65
C PRO A 136 -6.78 29.07 -0.38
N PRO A 137 -8.08 28.76 -0.36
CA PRO A 137 -9.09 29.78 -0.10
C PRO A 137 -8.85 30.50 1.23
N SER A 138 -8.90 31.83 1.20
CA SER A 138 -8.61 32.70 2.35
C SER A 138 -7.16 32.66 2.86
N GLY A 139 -6.25 31.94 2.18
CA GLY A 139 -4.83 31.88 2.57
C GLY A 139 -4.13 33.23 2.46
N GLU A 140 -4.46 34.03 1.45
CA GLU A 140 -3.90 35.38 1.26
C GLU A 140 -4.14 36.30 2.47
N THR A 141 -5.29 36.16 3.13
CA THR A 141 -5.69 37.03 4.25
C THR A 141 -5.20 36.53 5.60
N GLN A 142 -4.50 35.39 5.65
CA GLN A 142 -3.99 34.79 6.89
C GLN A 142 -2.51 35.14 7.17
N HIS A 143 -1.93 36.01 6.34
CA HIS A 143 -0.51 36.34 6.32
C HIS A 143 0.40 35.17 5.90
N THR A 144 1.51 35.50 5.25
CA THR A 144 2.49 34.52 4.78
C THR A 144 3.86 34.89 5.29
N MET A 145 4.50 33.96 6.01
CA MET A 145 5.88 34.09 6.44
C MET A 145 6.81 33.39 5.45
N ILE A 146 7.75 34.15 4.87
CA ILE A 146 8.78 33.61 3.97
C ILE A 146 10.11 33.59 4.74
N ALA A 147 10.60 32.40 5.07
CA ALA A 147 11.85 32.20 5.80
C ALA A 147 12.90 31.52 4.92
N GLY A 148 14.16 31.94 5.05
CA GLY A 148 15.29 31.35 4.32
C GLY A 148 16.57 32.16 4.50
N SER A 149 17.73 31.56 4.22
CA SER A 149 19.05 32.21 4.32
C SER A 149 19.24 33.28 3.24
N THR A 150 20.31 34.07 3.34
CA THR A 150 20.74 34.96 2.25
C THR A 150 20.97 34.13 0.99
N GLY A 151 20.50 34.62 -0.16
CA GLY A 151 20.60 33.90 -1.44
C GLY A 151 19.53 32.82 -1.68
N SER A 152 18.62 32.54 -0.74
CA SER A 152 17.59 31.50 -0.89
C SER A 152 16.41 31.86 -1.81
N GLY A 153 16.48 32.97 -2.54
CA GLY A 153 15.44 33.39 -3.48
C GLY A 153 14.24 34.15 -2.89
N LYS A 154 14.28 34.60 -1.63
CA LYS A 154 13.16 35.36 -1.01
C LYS A 154 12.72 36.59 -1.84
N THR A 155 13.68 37.38 -2.32
CA THR A 155 13.42 38.56 -3.15
C THR A 155 12.75 38.20 -4.48
N ILE A 156 13.12 37.06 -5.07
CA ILE A 156 12.49 36.55 -6.30
C ILE A 156 11.03 36.16 -6.03
N LEU A 157 10.77 35.43 -4.95
CA LEU A 157 9.42 35.03 -4.57
C LEU A 157 8.53 36.25 -4.29
N ILE A 158 9.02 37.26 -3.55
CA ILE A 158 8.28 38.49 -3.30
C ILE A 158 8.02 39.26 -4.61
N SER A 159 8.99 39.27 -5.53
CA SER A 159 8.82 39.88 -6.86
C SER A 159 7.69 39.22 -7.67
N GLU A 160 7.58 37.89 -7.64
CA GLU A 160 6.48 37.14 -8.26
C GLU A 160 5.12 37.55 -7.67
N ILE A 161 5.04 37.77 -6.35
CA ILE A 161 3.81 38.24 -5.71
C ILE A 161 3.47 39.69 -6.14
N ILE A 162 4.46 40.59 -6.18
CA ILE A 162 4.25 41.98 -6.62
C ILE A 162 3.75 42.04 -8.06
N GLU A 163 4.31 41.22 -8.96
CA GLU A 163 3.82 41.12 -10.34
C GLU A 163 2.35 40.71 -10.39
N GLN A 164 1.95 39.71 -9.58
CA GLN A 164 0.56 39.27 -9.50
C GLN A 164 -0.37 40.33 -8.92
N ILE A 165 0.06 41.07 -7.89
CA ILE A 165 -0.67 42.22 -7.33
C ILE A 165 -0.95 43.24 -8.44
N LYS A 166 0.08 43.62 -9.20
CA LYS A 166 -0.05 44.59 -10.31
C LYS A 166 -0.95 44.06 -11.42
N LEU A 167 -0.85 42.79 -11.79
CA LEU A 167 -1.70 42.16 -12.82
C LEU A 167 -3.17 42.08 -12.38
N ARG A 168 -3.44 41.81 -11.10
CA ARG A 168 -4.80 41.76 -10.55
C ARG A 168 -5.39 43.15 -10.32
N GLY A 169 -4.55 44.19 -10.31
CA GLY A 169 -4.95 45.58 -10.04
C GLY A 169 -5.12 45.88 -8.55
N ASP A 170 -4.51 45.06 -7.70
CA ASP A 170 -4.59 45.21 -6.25
C ASP A 170 -3.61 46.27 -5.73
N LYS A 171 -3.83 46.70 -4.49
CA LYS A 171 -2.98 47.64 -3.78
C LYS A 171 -2.04 46.90 -2.84
N ALA A 172 -0.82 47.41 -2.72
CA ALA A 172 0.14 46.92 -1.74
C ALA A 172 0.92 48.09 -1.15
N VAL A 173 1.27 47.96 0.13
CA VAL A 173 2.26 48.78 0.81
C VAL A 173 3.52 47.94 0.93
N ILE A 174 4.62 48.41 0.34
CA ILE A 174 5.87 47.67 0.28
C ILE A 174 6.91 48.45 1.08
N TYR A 175 7.38 47.84 2.17
CA TYR A 175 8.56 48.31 2.87
C TYR A 175 9.80 47.81 2.13
N ASP A 176 10.46 48.71 1.40
CA ASP A 176 11.61 48.39 0.57
C ASP A 176 12.88 49.04 1.11
N PHE A 177 13.60 48.32 1.97
CA PHE A 177 14.83 48.82 2.58
C PHE A 177 15.98 48.98 1.57
N THR A 178 16.08 48.09 0.57
CA THR A 178 17.18 48.10 -0.41
C THR A 178 16.86 48.88 -1.67
N GLY A 179 15.61 49.26 -1.89
CA GLY A 179 15.13 49.92 -3.11
C GLY A 179 14.96 48.99 -4.30
N THR A 180 15.13 47.68 -4.12
CA THR A 180 15.12 46.68 -5.20
C THR A 180 13.73 46.55 -5.85
N PHE A 181 12.67 46.68 -5.06
CA PHE A 181 11.30 46.62 -5.57
C PHE A 181 10.89 47.96 -6.18
N THR A 182 11.29 49.07 -5.57
CA THR A 182 11.09 50.41 -6.15
C THR A 182 11.77 50.52 -7.51
N GLU A 183 13.02 50.10 -7.64
CA GLU A 183 13.75 50.11 -8.92
C GLU A 183 13.01 49.31 -10.00
N ARG A 184 12.55 48.10 -9.67
CA ARG A 184 11.94 47.18 -10.64
C ARG A 184 10.48 47.49 -10.97
N PHE A 185 9.70 47.94 -9.99
CA PHE A 185 8.24 47.96 -10.10
C PHE A 185 7.60 49.34 -10.02
N TYR A 186 8.34 50.40 -9.66
CA TYR A 186 7.77 51.73 -9.50
C TYR A 186 7.22 52.31 -10.80
N ASN A 187 5.98 52.80 -10.76
CA ASN A 187 5.35 53.55 -11.83
C ASN A 187 5.02 54.98 -11.34
N PRO A 188 5.70 56.02 -11.85
CA PRO A 188 5.50 57.41 -11.40
C PRO A 188 4.09 57.96 -11.66
N LYS A 189 3.29 57.32 -12.52
CA LYS A 189 1.91 57.74 -12.79
C LYS A 189 0.89 57.21 -11.76
N LYS A 190 1.27 56.24 -10.93
CA LYS A 190 0.32 55.51 -10.08
C LYS A 190 0.83 55.26 -8.66
N ASP A 191 2.11 54.98 -8.52
CA ASP A 191 2.69 54.52 -7.27
C ASP A 191 3.19 55.72 -6.44
N ILE A 192 3.12 55.61 -5.12
CA ILE A 192 3.53 56.67 -4.18
C ILE A 192 4.78 56.18 -3.45
N ILE A 193 5.81 57.02 -3.41
CA ILE A 193 7.00 56.82 -2.58
C ILE A 193 6.83 57.67 -1.32
N LEU A 194 7.13 57.08 -0.16
CA LEU A 194 7.24 57.76 1.13
C LEU A 194 8.67 57.54 1.65
N ASN A 195 9.56 58.45 1.29
CA ASN A 195 10.95 58.47 1.71
C ASN A 195 11.45 59.93 1.74
N PRO A 196 11.75 60.53 2.91
CA PRO A 196 12.14 61.94 3.00
C PRO A 196 13.44 62.29 2.25
N PHE A 197 14.23 61.29 1.86
CA PHE A 197 15.47 61.47 1.10
C PHE A 197 15.32 61.20 -0.40
N ASP A 198 14.12 60.83 -0.87
CA ASP A 198 13.84 60.62 -2.29
C ASP A 198 13.09 61.83 -2.86
N SER A 199 13.63 62.45 -3.91
CA SER A 199 13.03 63.62 -4.56
C SER A 199 11.67 63.33 -5.22
N ARG A 200 11.35 62.06 -5.46
CA ARG A 200 10.06 61.59 -5.99
C ARG A 200 9.03 61.37 -4.89
N SER A 201 9.44 61.42 -3.62
CA SER A 201 8.57 61.15 -2.49
C SER A 201 7.45 62.17 -2.40
N ARG A 202 6.29 61.72 -1.95
CA ARG A 202 5.22 62.61 -1.52
C ARG A 202 5.58 63.19 -0.15
N GLY A 203 5.25 64.47 0.06
CA GLY A 203 5.22 65.05 1.40
C GLY A 203 4.13 64.36 2.21
N TRP A 204 4.45 63.93 3.42
CA TRP A 204 3.50 63.29 4.32
C TRP A 204 3.81 63.73 5.75
N SER A 205 2.75 63.99 6.51
CA SER A 205 2.82 64.30 7.94
C SER A 205 1.73 63.55 8.66
N ILE A 206 2.05 62.98 9.83
CA ILE A 206 1.05 62.32 10.68
C ILE A 206 -0.10 63.25 11.07
N LEU A 207 0.15 64.56 11.11
CA LEU A 207 -0.88 65.56 11.41
C LEU A 207 -1.95 65.65 10.31
N GLU A 208 -1.63 65.25 9.07
CA GLU A 208 -2.59 65.22 7.95
C GLU A 208 -3.55 64.03 8.02
N GLU A 209 -3.26 63.03 8.87
CA GLU A 209 -4.11 61.85 9.07
C GLU A 209 -5.09 62.01 10.24
N VAL A 210 -4.98 63.11 11.01
CA VAL A 210 -5.85 63.37 12.16
C VAL A 210 -7.18 63.92 11.65
N GLU A 211 -8.24 63.11 11.75
CA GLU A 211 -9.61 63.57 11.53
C GLU A 211 -10.08 64.36 12.77
N HIS A 212 -10.60 65.57 12.55
CA HIS A 212 -11.25 66.34 13.61
C HIS A 212 -12.71 65.87 13.73
N GLU A 213 -13.03 65.20 14.84
CA GLU A 213 -14.41 64.91 15.25
C GLU A 213 -15.13 66.19 15.74
#